data_AF-A0A938QGP5-F1
#
_entry.id   AF-A0A938QGP5-F1
#
_cell.length_a   1.000
_cell.length_b   1.000
_cell.length_c   1.000
_cell.angle_alpha   90.00
_cell.angle_beta   90.00
_cell.angle_gamma   90.00
#
_symmetry.space_group_name_H-M   'P 1'
#
loop_
_entity.id
_entity.type
_entity.pdbx_description
1 polymer ?
#
loop_
_entity_poly.entity_id
_entity_poly.type
_entity_poly.pdbx_seq_one_letter_code
_entity_poly.pdbx_strand_id
1 'polypeptide(L)'
;MSLHWFYDEIPEDYRNFRRLATPLEREYLELRVLLRNAEAALKDAPDNEKFQAQVKYFRKRVADLEGKHSWLAEEIAKEIGLWGVPH
;
A
#
# COMPACT_ATOMS: atom_id res chain seq x y z
N MET A 1 20.65 35.69 -3.33
CA MET A 1 21.15 34.35 -2.95
C MET A 1 20.09 33.35 -3.38
N SER A 2 20.39 32.54 -4.41
CA SER A 2 19.42 31.61 -5.00
C SER A 2 19.36 30.31 -4.19
N LEU A 3 18.16 29.88 -3.80
CA LEU A 3 17.88 28.60 -3.11
C LEU A 3 17.99 27.42 -4.08
N HIS A 4 19.17 27.19 -4.67
CA HIS A 4 19.36 26.17 -5.72
C HIS A 4 19.97 24.84 -5.23
N TRP A 5 20.06 24.60 -3.92
CA TRP A 5 21.02 23.61 -3.39
C TRP A 5 20.43 22.38 -2.67
N PHE A 6 19.18 21.98 -2.93
CA PHE A 6 18.63 20.78 -2.28
C PHE A 6 18.00 19.74 -3.22
N TYR A 7 17.80 20.04 -4.51
CA TYR A 7 17.02 19.16 -5.40
C TYR A 7 17.82 18.44 -6.49
N ASP A 8 19.10 18.78 -6.72
CA ASP A 8 19.82 18.29 -7.90
C ASP A 8 20.40 16.86 -7.79
N GLU A 9 20.48 16.27 -6.60
CA GLU A 9 21.09 14.93 -6.46
C GLU A 9 20.21 13.97 -5.66
N ILE A 10 18.96 13.77 -6.09
CA ILE A 10 18.26 12.52 -5.74
C ILE A 10 19.05 11.37 -6.39
N PRO A 11 19.69 10.47 -5.61
CA PRO A 11 20.52 9.42 -6.16
C PRO A 11 19.73 8.55 -7.14
N GLU A 12 20.36 8.14 -8.23
CA GLU A 12 19.73 7.32 -9.27
C GLU A 12 19.16 6.01 -8.68
N ASP A 13 19.85 5.43 -7.69
CA ASP A 13 19.37 4.25 -6.96
C ASP A 13 18.05 4.51 -6.21
N TYR A 14 17.89 5.71 -5.64
CA TYR A 14 16.65 6.10 -4.99
C TYR A 14 15.52 6.30 -6.00
N ARG A 15 15.81 6.91 -7.16
CA ARG A 15 14.82 7.06 -8.25
C ARG A 15 14.35 5.70 -8.76
N ASN A 16 15.28 4.78 -8.98
CA ASN A 16 14.97 3.41 -9.40
C ASN A 16 14.19 2.64 -8.34
N PHE A 17 14.59 2.76 -7.07
CA PHE A 17 13.82 2.20 -5.96
C PHE A 17 12.40 2.76 -5.95
N ARG A 18 12.19 4.09 -5.99
CA ARG A 18 10.85 4.69 -5.99
C ARG A 18 10.02 4.25 -7.19
N ARG A 19 10.62 4.14 -8.39
CA ARG A 19 9.93 3.64 -9.59
C ARG A 19 9.39 2.22 -9.40
N LEU A 20 10.15 1.36 -8.72
CA LEU A 20 9.77 -0.03 -8.45
C LEU A 20 8.84 -0.16 -7.22
N ALA A 21 9.05 0.66 -6.20
CA ALA A 21 8.29 0.61 -4.95
C ALA A 21 6.89 1.24 -5.07
N THR A 22 6.73 2.31 -5.85
CA THR A 22 5.44 3.00 -6.01
C THR A 22 4.29 2.09 -6.47
N PRO A 23 4.43 1.25 -7.52
CA PRO A 23 3.35 0.34 -7.92
C PRO A 23 3.06 -0.72 -6.84
N LEU A 24 4.08 -1.20 -6.11
CA LEU A 24 3.90 -2.14 -5.01
C LEU A 24 3.15 -1.51 -3.83
N GLU A 25 3.50 -0.27 -3.47
CA GLU A 25 2.80 0.52 -2.45
C GLU A 25 1.33 0.71 -2.83
N ARG A 26 1.06 1.03 -4.10
CA ARG A 26 -0.30 1.17 -4.61
C ARG A 26 -1.08 -0.14 -4.56
N GLU A 27 -0.52 -1.24 -5.06
CA GLU A 27 -1.16 -2.56 -5.00
C GLU A 27 -1.48 -2.95 -3.55
N TYR A 28 -0.53 -2.72 -2.64
CA TYR A 28 -0.70 -3.01 -1.22
C TYR A 28 -1.84 -2.20 -0.58
N LEU A 29 -1.92 -0.90 -0.85
CA LEU A 29 -3.00 -0.04 -0.35
C LEU A 29 -4.37 -0.45 -0.95
N GLU A 30 -4.42 -0.72 -2.24
CA GLU A 30 -5.64 -1.21 -2.91
C GLU A 30 -6.12 -2.53 -2.30
N LEU A 31 -5.21 -3.47 -2.03
CA LEU A 31 -5.52 -4.73 -1.36
C LEU A 31 -6.05 -4.55 0.07
N ARG A 32 -5.50 -3.59 0.84
CA ARG A 32 -5.99 -3.29 2.19
C ARG A 32 -7.40 -2.70 2.16
N VAL A 33 -7.71 -1.86 1.18
CA VAL A 33 -9.07 -1.33 0.99
C VAL A 33 -10.03 -2.47 0.61
N LEU A 34 -9.65 -3.33 -0.33
CA LEU A 34 -10.46 -4.48 -0.73
C LEU A 34 -10.71 -5.45 0.43
N LEU A 35 -9.68 -5.71 1.24
CA LEU A 35 -9.79 -6.54 2.45
C LEU A 35 -10.78 -5.92 3.44
N ARG A 36 -10.62 -4.64 3.76
CA ARG A 36 -11.54 -3.91 4.66
C ARG A 36 -12.99 -3.99 4.18
N ASN A 37 -13.21 -3.79 2.88
CA ASN A 37 -14.55 -3.85 2.29
C ASN A 37 -15.14 -5.27 2.33
N ALA A 38 -14.32 -6.28 2.04
CA ALA A 38 -14.74 -7.68 2.13
C ALA A 38 -15.06 -8.10 3.58
N GLU A 39 -14.29 -7.63 4.56
CA GLU A 39 -14.55 -7.85 5.98
C GLU A 39 -15.84 -7.16 6.44
N ALA A 40 -16.09 -5.93 5.97
CA ALA A 40 -17.36 -5.24 6.23
C ALA A 40 -18.55 -6.00 5.62
N ALA A 41 -18.45 -6.44 4.36
CA ALA A 41 -19.50 -7.22 3.71
C ALA A 41 -19.74 -8.59 4.39
N LEU A 42 -18.68 -9.24 4.87
CA LEU A 42 -18.79 -10.48 5.65
C LEU A 42 -19.45 -10.25 7.01
N LYS A 43 -19.20 -9.10 7.64
CA LYS A 43 -19.88 -8.73 8.89
C LYS A 43 -21.40 -8.62 8.70
N ASP A 44 -21.83 -8.08 7.56
CA ASP A 44 -23.25 -7.95 7.21
C ASP A 44 -23.89 -9.28 6.77
N ALA A 45 -23.10 -10.18 6.18
CA ALA A 45 -23.55 -11.50 5.73
C ALA A 45 -22.54 -12.61 6.10
N PRO A 46 -22.53 -13.08 7.36
CA PRO A 46 -21.50 -13.98 7.89
C PRO A 46 -21.40 -15.34 7.19
N ASP A 47 -22.53 -15.87 6.72
CA ASP A 47 -22.61 -17.18 6.07
C ASP A 47 -22.35 -17.13 4.57
N ASN A 48 -21.99 -15.96 4.03
CA ASN A 48 -21.70 -15.82 2.61
C ASN A 48 -20.30 -16.35 2.27
N GLU A 49 -20.25 -17.58 1.75
CA GLU A 49 -19.02 -18.27 1.34
C GLU A 49 -18.14 -17.43 0.39
N LYS A 50 -18.75 -16.58 -0.46
CA LYS A 50 -18.00 -15.71 -1.38
C LYS A 50 -17.20 -14.66 -0.60
N PHE A 51 -17.81 -14.01 0.40
CA PHE A 51 -17.12 -13.01 1.21
C PHE A 51 -16.04 -13.65 2.09
N GLN A 52 -16.31 -14.85 2.64
CA GLN A 52 -15.30 -15.62 3.37
C GLN A 52 -14.08 -15.95 2.50
N ALA A 53 -14.31 -16.42 1.27
CA ALA A 53 -13.25 -16.71 0.31
C ALA A 53 -12.47 -15.44 -0.09
N GLN A 54 -13.15 -14.32 -0.30
CA GLN A 54 -12.51 -13.04 -0.62
C GLN A 54 -11.63 -12.54 0.53
N VAL A 55 -12.13 -12.55 1.78
CA VAL A 55 -11.35 -12.16 2.96
C VAL A 55 -10.11 -13.06 3.10
N LYS A 56 -10.27 -14.38 2.96
CA LYS A 56 -9.15 -15.33 3.02
C LYS A 56 -8.11 -15.05 1.94
N TYR A 57 -8.55 -14.80 0.71
CA TYR A 57 -7.67 -14.49 -0.41
C TYR A 57 -6.90 -13.19 -0.19
N PHE A 58 -7.59 -12.10 0.16
CA PHE A 58 -6.94 -10.80 0.37
C PHE A 58 -5.99 -10.82 1.55
N ARG A 59 -6.34 -11.46 2.67
CA ARG A 59 -5.42 -11.64 3.81
C ARG A 59 -4.15 -12.38 3.40
N LYS A 60 -4.27 -13.47 2.64
CA LYS A 60 -3.11 -14.20 2.14
C LYS A 60 -2.25 -13.32 1.24
N ARG A 61 -2.87 -12.57 0.33
CA ARG A 61 -2.14 -11.70 -0.60
C ARG A 61 -1.40 -10.56 0.10
N VAL A 62 -2.02 -9.94 1.10
CA VAL A 62 -1.39 -8.92 1.96
C VAL A 62 -0.18 -9.53 2.69
N ALA A 63 -0.35 -10.67 3.35
CA ALA A 63 0.75 -11.34 4.05
C ALA A 63 1.90 -11.75 3.10
N ASP A 64 1.59 -12.23 1.89
CA ASP A 64 2.59 -12.57 0.89
C ASP A 64 3.39 -11.33 0.42
N LEU A 65 2.75 -10.16 0.34
CA LEU A 65 3.42 -8.90 -0.01
C LEU A 65 4.29 -8.40 1.14
N GLU A 66 3.79 -8.42 2.37
CA GLU A 66 4.54 -8.02 3.58
C GLU A 66 5.74 -8.92 3.82
N GLY A 67 5.62 -10.23 3.57
CA GLY A 67 6.73 -11.18 3.68
C GLY A 67 7.83 -10.96 2.64
N LYS A 68 7.50 -10.42 1.46
CA LYS A 68 8.48 -10.11 0.39
C LYS A 68 9.05 -8.70 0.52
N HIS A 69 8.29 -7.78 1.09
CA HIS A 69 8.57 -6.36 1.15
C HIS A 69 8.20 -5.84 2.54
N SER A 70 9.05 -6.11 3.54
CA SER A 70 8.79 -5.76 4.94
C SER A 70 8.50 -4.28 5.16
N TRP A 71 9.12 -3.41 4.34
CA TRP A 71 8.89 -1.96 4.36
C TRP A 71 7.46 -1.52 3.99
N LEU A 72 6.61 -2.42 3.49
CA LEU A 72 5.18 -2.15 3.28
C LEU A 72 4.38 -2.23 4.58
N ALA A 73 4.80 -3.09 5.51
CA ALA A 73 4.17 -3.26 6.82
C ALA A 73 4.67 -2.25 7.86
N GLU A 74 5.83 -1.63 7.61
CA GLU A 74 6.37 -0.56 8.45
C GLU A 74 5.42 0.66 8.37
N GLU A 75 4.75 0.94 9.49
CA GLU A 75 3.72 1.95 9.73
C GLU A 75 4.14 3.42 9.47
N ILE A 76 5.20 3.67 8.70
CA ILE A 76 5.61 5.01 8.30
C ILE A 76 4.68 5.48 7.17
N ALA A 77 3.45 5.78 7.57
CA ALA A 77 2.55 6.81 7.04
C ALA A 77 2.72 7.19 5.55
N LYS A 78 2.61 6.22 4.63
CA LYS A 78 2.34 6.54 3.22
C LYS A 78 0.86 6.78 2.93
N GLU A 79 -0.01 6.65 3.93
CA GLU A 79 -1.40 7.12 3.83
C GLU A 79 -1.49 8.64 3.61
N ILE A 80 -0.44 9.40 3.94
CA ILE A 80 -0.36 10.84 3.63
C ILE A 80 -0.02 11.10 2.15
N GLY A 81 0.57 10.13 1.43
CA GLY A 81 0.92 10.30 0.01
C GLY A 81 -0.21 10.01 -0.98
N LEU A 82 -1.24 9.25 -0.56
CA LEU A 82 -2.39 8.92 -1.41
C LEU A 82 -3.58 9.88 -1.21
N TRP A 83 -3.66 10.53 -0.04
CA TRP A 83 -4.77 11.44 0.33
C TRP A 83 -4.34 12.81 0.87
N GLY A 84 -3.04 13.05 1.07
CA GLY A 84 -2.52 14.36 1.42
C GLY A 84 -2.50 15.26 0.19
N VAL A 85 -3.28 16.33 0.25
CA VAL A 85 -3.31 17.44 -0.71
C VAL A 85 -1.87 17.79 -1.15
N PRO A 86 -1.61 18.04 -2.45
CA PRO A 86 -0.34 18.60 -2.84
C PRO A 86 -0.22 19.99 -2.20
N HIS A 87 0.72 20.15 -1.28
CA HIS A 87 1.16 21.46 -0.79
C HIS A 87 2.47 21.81 -1.48
#